data_AF-A0A7C2Z5W0-F1
#
_entry.id   AF-A0A7C2Z5W0-F1
#
_cell.length_a   1.000
_cell.length_b   1.000
_cell.length_c   1.000
_cell.angle_alpha   90.00
_cell.angle_beta   90.00
_cell.angle_gamma   90.00
#
_symmetry.space_group_name_H-M   'P 1'
#
loop_
_entity.id
_entity.type
_entity.pdbx_description
1 polymer ?
#
loop_
_entity_poly.entity_id
_entity_poly.type
_entity_poly.pdbx_seq_one_letter_code
_entity_poly.pdbx_strand_id
1 'polypeptide(L)'
;MRRRTQADDVERALVALGGYATLADLYKRIPIQNWGTKTPFATVRRILQMNPRFFRIRPGLWGLTAQRDLILDTLQIGAAASEEQQTAFDHTYYQGLALMIGKLRGYEVFAPKPDRSKPFLGKPLGAQVSVQQFPRFTYDSLCQRAQTIDVIWFHTRPAGLFPYAYFEIEHTTDFNSALIKFTEFQDFRIRFYIVARKERQGEFQKRIRASAFDAIRSWVKFVDYETLVRLYEREVYAQQAGI
;
A
#
# COMPACT_ATOMS: atom_id res chain seq x y z
N MET A 1 -38.16 6.38 -16.26
CA MET A 1 -37.00 6.04 -15.40
C MET A 1 -35.76 5.88 -16.27
N ARG A 2 -34.66 6.60 -15.98
CA ARG A 2 -33.39 6.45 -16.70
C ARG A 2 -32.82 5.05 -16.45
N ARG A 3 -32.42 4.34 -17.51
CA ARG A 3 -31.79 3.00 -17.40
C ARG A 3 -30.49 3.16 -16.63
N ARG A 4 -30.34 2.40 -15.52
CA ARG A 4 -29.15 2.41 -14.68
C ARG A 4 -27.91 2.00 -15.49
N THR A 5 -26.85 2.79 -15.38
CA THR A 5 -25.58 2.56 -16.06
C THR A 5 -24.54 1.95 -15.11
N GLN A 6 -23.51 1.30 -15.65
CA GLN A 6 -22.37 0.80 -14.86
C GLN A 6 -21.66 1.93 -14.08
N ALA A 7 -21.67 3.15 -14.61
CA ALA A 7 -21.12 4.30 -13.91
C ALA A 7 -21.98 4.74 -12.72
N ASP A 8 -23.30 4.52 -12.75
CA ASP A 8 -24.17 4.75 -11.59
C ASP A 8 -23.92 3.69 -10.49
N ASP A 9 -23.52 2.48 -10.87
CA ASP A 9 -23.10 1.45 -9.89
C ASP A 9 -21.78 1.83 -9.19
N VAL A 10 -20.80 2.34 -9.95
CA VAL A 10 -19.53 2.85 -9.38
C VAL A 10 -19.78 4.04 -8.45
N GLU A 11 -20.60 4.99 -8.87
CA GLU A 11 -20.96 6.16 -8.06
C GLU A 11 -21.64 5.76 -6.74
N ARG A 12 -22.63 4.87 -6.79
CA ARG A 12 -23.28 4.36 -5.58
C ARG A 12 -22.33 3.61 -4.65
N ALA A 13 -21.37 2.87 -5.21
CA ALA A 13 -20.35 2.20 -4.41
C ALA A 13 -19.46 3.22 -3.68
N LEU A 14 -19.02 4.28 -4.34
CA LEU A 14 -18.25 5.36 -3.72
C LEU A 14 -19.06 6.10 -2.64
N VAL A 15 -20.32 6.46 -2.93
CA VAL A 15 -21.21 7.10 -1.94
C VAL A 15 -21.35 6.24 -0.68
N ALA A 16 -21.57 4.93 -0.85
CA ALA A 16 -21.69 3.99 0.26
C ALA A 16 -20.38 3.81 1.07
N LEU A 17 -19.23 4.19 0.49
CA LEU A 17 -17.91 4.13 1.12
C LEU A 17 -17.44 5.49 1.66
N GLY A 18 -18.32 6.50 1.69
CA GLY A 18 -17.99 7.83 2.21
C GLY A 18 -17.33 8.76 1.19
N GLY A 19 -17.51 8.49 -0.11
CA GLY A 19 -17.14 9.39 -1.21
C GLY A 19 -15.80 9.08 -1.86
N TYR A 20 -14.93 8.28 -1.25
CA TYR A 20 -13.67 7.82 -1.80
C TYR A 20 -13.35 6.38 -1.38
N ALA A 21 -12.59 5.66 -2.22
CA ALA A 21 -12.29 4.26 -1.98
C ALA A 21 -11.09 3.78 -2.79
N THR A 22 -10.48 2.67 -2.36
CA THR A 22 -9.54 1.95 -3.23
C THR A 22 -10.28 1.20 -4.33
N LEU A 23 -9.59 0.89 -5.43
CA LEU A 23 -10.15 0.01 -6.47
C LEU A 23 -10.62 -1.34 -5.90
N ALA A 24 -9.88 -1.90 -4.94
CA ALA A 24 -10.25 -3.14 -4.27
C ALA A 24 -11.56 -3.04 -3.47
N ASP A 25 -11.81 -1.93 -2.78
CA ASP A 25 -13.06 -1.73 -2.05
C ASP A 25 -14.25 -1.61 -3.03
N LEU A 26 -14.03 -0.93 -4.16
CA LEU A 26 -15.01 -0.85 -5.24
C LEU A 26 -15.31 -2.22 -5.84
N TYR A 27 -14.30 -3.05 -6.06
CA TYR A 27 -14.45 -4.42 -6.58
C TYR A 27 -15.31 -5.29 -5.67
N LYS A 28 -15.30 -5.07 -4.35
CA LYS A 28 -16.14 -5.78 -3.38
C LYS A 28 -17.58 -5.25 -3.34
N ARG A 29 -17.81 -3.99 -3.68
CA ARG A 29 -19.10 -3.32 -3.51
C ARG A 29 -19.94 -3.24 -4.78
N ILE A 30 -19.29 -3.20 -5.94
CA ILE A 30 -19.96 -3.10 -7.23
C ILE A 30 -20.52 -4.48 -7.61
N PRO A 31 -21.79 -4.57 -8.08
CA PRO A 31 -22.38 -5.82 -8.55
C PRO A 31 -21.86 -6.20 -9.95
N ILE A 32 -20.54 -6.38 -10.06
CA ILE A 32 -19.81 -6.64 -11.31
C ILE A 32 -20.30 -7.88 -12.06
N GLN A 33 -20.86 -8.87 -11.35
CA GLN A 33 -21.46 -10.09 -11.90
C GLN A 33 -22.60 -9.77 -12.88
N ASN A 34 -23.31 -8.66 -12.66
CA ASN A 34 -24.51 -8.30 -13.43
C ASN A 34 -24.18 -7.55 -14.72
N TRP A 35 -22.89 -7.27 -14.99
CA TRP A 35 -22.48 -6.40 -16.10
C TRP A 35 -22.26 -7.14 -17.43
N GLY A 36 -22.22 -8.47 -17.44
CA GLY A 36 -22.05 -9.28 -18.66
C GLY A 36 -20.71 -9.06 -19.40
N THR A 37 -19.73 -8.39 -18.77
CA THR A 37 -18.40 -8.14 -19.35
C THR A 37 -17.41 -9.23 -18.94
N LYS A 38 -16.52 -9.62 -19.87
CA LYS A 38 -15.44 -10.58 -19.60
C LYS A 38 -14.36 -10.01 -18.68
N THR A 39 -14.25 -8.69 -18.58
CA THR A 39 -13.22 -7.98 -17.80
C THR A 39 -13.84 -6.88 -16.93
N PRO A 40 -14.65 -7.25 -15.91
CA PRO A 40 -15.37 -6.28 -15.08
C PRO A 40 -14.46 -5.27 -14.39
N PHE A 41 -13.31 -5.72 -13.86
CA PHE A 41 -12.36 -4.83 -13.18
C PHE A 41 -11.71 -3.82 -14.12
N ALA A 42 -11.33 -4.24 -15.33
CA ALA A 42 -10.86 -3.32 -16.36
C ALA A 42 -11.94 -2.31 -16.76
N THR A 43 -13.20 -2.76 -16.77
CA THR A 43 -14.37 -1.91 -17.02
C THR A 43 -14.54 -0.84 -15.92
N VAL A 44 -14.43 -1.21 -14.65
CA VAL A 44 -14.44 -0.27 -13.50
C VAL A 44 -13.34 0.78 -13.65
N ARG A 45 -12.10 0.35 -13.94
CA ARG A 45 -10.97 1.27 -14.15
C ARG A 45 -11.24 2.25 -15.29
N ARG A 46 -11.75 1.77 -16.43
CA ARG A 46 -12.11 2.63 -17.57
C ARG A 46 -13.18 3.65 -17.18
N ILE A 47 -14.19 3.25 -16.42
CA ILE A 47 -15.25 4.15 -15.96
C ILE A 47 -14.67 5.26 -15.07
N LEU A 48 -13.84 4.91 -14.09
CA LEU A 48 -13.20 5.86 -13.19
C LEU A 48 -12.29 6.86 -13.93
N GLN A 49 -11.59 6.40 -14.97
CA GLN A 49 -10.68 7.24 -15.75
C GLN A 49 -11.40 8.17 -16.74
N MET A 50 -12.47 7.69 -17.37
CA MET A 50 -13.10 8.39 -18.51
C MET A 50 -14.34 9.21 -18.11
N ASN A 51 -14.93 8.97 -16.94
CA ASN A 51 -16.15 9.65 -16.52
C ASN A 51 -15.82 10.83 -15.58
N PRO A 52 -16.26 12.07 -15.89
CA PRO A 52 -15.92 13.27 -15.10
C PRO A 52 -16.52 13.28 -13.69
N ARG A 53 -17.44 12.36 -13.38
CA ARG A 53 -17.97 12.16 -12.02
C ARG A 53 -16.92 11.67 -11.03
N PHE A 54 -15.80 11.14 -11.50
CA PHE A 54 -14.74 10.58 -10.67
C PHE A 54 -13.43 11.31 -10.92
N PHE A 55 -12.61 11.37 -9.89
CA PHE A 55 -11.25 11.87 -9.99
C PHE A 55 -10.28 10.96 -9.26
N ARG A 56 -9.05 10.95 -9.75
CA ARG A 56 -7.95 10.21 -9.14
C ARG A 56 -7.36 11.03 -7.99
N ILE A 57 -7.31 10.45 -6.79
CA ILE A 57 -6.72 11.08 -5.60
C ILE A 57 -5.22 10.74 -5.54
N ARG A 58 -4.92 9.44 -5.61
CA ARG A 58 -3.57 8.84 -5.66
C ARG A 58 -3.61 7.53 -6.46
N PRO A 59 -2.46 6.93 -6.80
CA PRO A 59 -2.43 5.54 -7.25
C PRO A 59 -3.32 4.61 -6.41
N GLY A 60 -4.31 4.00 -7.08
CA GLY A 60 -5.26 3.08 -6.46
C GLY A 60 -6.41 3.72 -5.67
N LEU A 61 -6.42 5.04 -5.48
CA LEU A 61 -7.41 5.77 -4.68
C LEU A 61 -8.23 6.74 -5.53
N TRP A 62 -9.54 6.60 -5.48
CA TRP A 62 -10.49 7.35 -6.31
C TRP A 62 -11.58 7.98 -5.47
N GLY A 63 -12.10 9.12 -5.91
CA GLY A 63 -13.17 9.85 -5.23
C GLY A 63 -14.21 10.43 -6.19
N LEU A 64 -15.33 10.87 -5.61
CA LEU A 64 -16.39 11.60 -6.31
C LEU A 64 -15.99 13.05 -6.55
N THR A 65 -16.03 13.51 -7.81
CA THR A 65 -15.69 14.89 -8.18
C THR A 65 -16.57 15.91 -7.45
N ALA A 66 -17.84 15.59 -7.21
CA ALA A 66 -18.77 16.46 -6.49
C ALA A 66 -18.37 16.71 -5.01
N GLN A 67 -17.48 15.89 -4.45
CA GLN A 67 -16.99 15.99 -3.07
C GLN A 67 -15.48 16.22 -3.01
N ARG A 68 -14.86 16.66 -4.11
CA ARG A 68 -13.42 16.73 -4.27
C ARG A 68 -12.72 17.47 -3.13
N ASP A 69 -13.12 18.70 -2.86
CA ASP A 69 -12.44 19.55 -1.86
C ASP A 69 -12.60 18.95 -0.46
N LEU A 70 -13.81 18.52 -0.10
CA LEU A 70 -14.08 17.83 1.16
C LEU A 70 -13.20 16.58 1.35
N ILE A 71 -13.05 15.76 0.32
CA ILE A 71 -12.21 14.56 0.36
C ILE A 71 -10.74 14.95 0.54
N LEU A 72 -10.24 15.91 -0.23
CA LEU A 72 -8.84 16.31 -0.18
C LEU A 72 -8.49 16.94 1.18
N ASP A 73 -9.40 17.72 1.77
CA ASP A 73 -9.23 18.32 3.10
C ASP A 73 -9.26 17.25 4.20
N THR A 74 -10.20 16.30 4.11
CA THR A 74 -10.30 15.16 5.04
C THR A 74 -9.01 14.32 5.05
N LEU A 75 -8.40 14.14 3.87
CA LEU A 75 -7.16 13.39 3.69
C LEU A 75 -5.90 14.24 3.95
N GLN A 76 -6.06 15.53 4.27
CA GLN A 76 -4.97 16.49 4.47
C GLN A 76 -4.00 16.55 3.27
N ILE A 77 -4.57 16.55 2.06
CA ILE A 77 -3.84 16.66 0.79
C ILE A 77 -4.45 17.69 -0.18
N GLY A 78 -5.32 18.56 0.34
CA GLY A 78 -5.90 19.69 -0.39
C GLY A 78 -4.94 20.86 -0.57
N ALA A 79 -5.44 21.96 -1.12
CA ALA A 79 -4.64 23.15 -1.42
C ALA A 79 -4.02 23.80 -0.17
N ALA A 80 -4.64 23.63 1.00
CA ALA A 80 -4.14 24.15 2.28
C ALA A 80 -3.12 23.21 2.96
N ALA A 81 -2.90 22.00 2.44
CA ALA A 81 -2.03 21.02 3.07
C ALA A 81 -0.55 21.27 2.73
N SER A 82 0.31 21.26 3.75
CA SER A 82 1.76 21.36 3.58
C SER A 82 2.34 20.12 2.86
N GLU A 83 3.56 20.24 2.35
CA GLU A 83 4.26 19.12 1.72
C GLU A 83 4.49 17.97 2.71
N GLU A 84 4.75 18.28 3.99
CA GLU A 84 4.89 17.30 5.06
C GLU A 84 3.59 16.54 5.31
N GLN A 85 2.44 17.22 5.30
CA GLN A 85 1.13 16.57 5.46
C GLN A 85 0.85 15.62 4.30
N GLN A 86 1.11 16.08 3.06
CA GLN A 86 0.94 15.25 1.87
C GLN A 86 1.86 14.03 1.87
N THR A 87 3.10 14.21 2.33
CA THR A 87 4.08 13.14 2.47
C THR A 87 3.67 12.15 3.56
N ALA A 88 3.17 12.63 4.71
CA ALA A 88 2.69 11.78 5.80
C ALA A 88 1.46 10.95 5.38
N PHE A 89 0.56 11.55 4.60
CA PHE A 89 -0.56 10.84 3.99
C PHE A 89 -0.07 9.75 3.03
N ASP A 90 0.78 10.11 2.07
CA ASP A 90 1.30 9.16 1.08
C ASP A 90 2.01 7.99 1.80
N HIS A 91 2.84 8.27 2.81
CA HIS A 91 3.56 7.25 3.59
C HIS A 91 2.60 6.27 4.27
N THR A 92 1.62 6.80 5.01
CA THR A 92 0.64 5.97 5.72
C THR A 92 -0.23 5.16 4.75
N TYR A 93 -0.61 5.77 3.62
CA TYR A 93 -1.43 5.11 2.59
C TYR A 93 -0.69 3.93 1.96
N TYR A 94 0.56 4.10 1.53
CA TYR A 94 1.33 3.01 0.92
C TYR A 94 1.82 1.97 1.93
N GLN A 95 2.11 2.35 3.19
CA GLN A 95 2.26 1.39 4.29
C GLN A 95 1.02 0.48 4.40
N GLY A 96 -0.16 1.09 4.46
CA GLY A 96 -1.43 0.36 4.59
C GLY A 96 -1.67 -0.60 3.43
N LEU A 97 -1.40 -0.18 2.18
CA LEU A 97 -1.50 -1.08 1.03
C LEU A 97 -0.54 -2.27 1.13
N ALA A 98 0.71 -2.05 1.55
CA ALA A 98 1.67 -3.14 1.73
C ALA A 98 1.25 -4.12 2.84
N LEU A 99 0.67 -3.64 3.95
CA LEU A 99 0.08 -4.49 4.99
C LEU A 99 -1.08 -5.33 4.44
N MET A 100 -1.99 -4.70 3.68
CA MET A 100 -3.14 -5.39 3.11
C MET A 100 -2.73 -6.47 2.10
N ILE A 101 -1.73 -6.21 1.25
CA ILE A 101 -1.14 -7.22 0.35
C ILE A 101 -0.60 -8.40 1.15
N GLY A 102 0.15 -8.15 2.24
CA GLY A 102 0.69 -9.20 3.10
C GLY A 102 -0.40 -10.11 3.65
N LYS A 103 -1.47 -9.51 4.19
CA LYS A 103 -2.64 -10.26 4.71
C LYS A 103 -3.33 -11.09 3.64
N LEU A 104 -3.53 -10.52 2.45
CA LEU A 104 -4.17 -11.24 1.33
C LEU A 104 -3.35 -12.46 0.89
N ARG A 105 -2.03 -12.41 1.05
CA ARG A 105 -1.12 -13.53 0.78
C ARG A 105 -0.95 -14.50 1.96
N GLY A 106 -1.69 -14.31 3.04
CA GLY A 106 -1.64 -15.18 4.22
C GLY A 106 -0.44 -14.95 5.15
N TYR A 107 0.24 -13.80 5.04
CA TYR A 107 1.28 -13.42 6.00
C TYR A 107 0.69 -12.73 7.22
N GLU A 108 1.34 -12.92 8.36
CA GLU A 108 1.17 -12.06 9.51
C GLU A 108 1.90 -10.74 9.25
N VAL A 109 1.30 -9.59 9.58
CA VAL A 109 1.85 -8.29 9.21
C VAL A 109 2.04 -7.37 10.40
N PHE A 110 3.11 -6.57 10.34
CA PHE A 110 3.51 -5.62 11.37
C PHE A 110 3.76 -4.24 10.76
N ALA A 111 3.40 -3.21 11.52
CA ALA A 111 3.86 -1.84 11.34
C ALA A 111 4.37 -1.28 12.69
N PRO A 112 5.33 -0.33 12.68
CA PRO A 112 5.86 0.31 13.88
C PRO A 112 4.77 0.89 14.76
N LYS A 113 4.94 0.80 16.10
CA LYS A 113 3.94 1.30 17.06
C LYS A 113 3.53 2.77 16.83
N PRO A 114 4.47 3.71 16.55
CA PRO A 114 4.10 5.10 16.29
C PRO A 114 3.19 5.30 15.07
N ASP A 115 3.21 4.37 14.11
CA ASP A 115 2.43 4.48 12.88
C ASP A 115 1.02 3.92 13.03
N ARG A 116 0.78 3.05 14.02
CA ARG A 116 -0.51 2.34 14.17
C ARG A 116 -1.69 3.25 14.42
N SER A 117 -1.48 4.42 15.02
CA SER A 117 -2.55 5.42 15.24
C SER A 117 -2.79 6.33 14.04
N LYS A 118 -1.90 6.34 13.04
CA LYS A 118 -2.02 7.21 11.87
C LYS A 118 -3.26 6.84 11.03
N PRO A 119 -3.94 7.83 10.41
CA PRO A 119 -5.14 7.59 9.64
C PRO A 119 -4.86 6.87 8.32
N PHE A 120 -5.60 5.80 8.07
CA PHE A 120 -5.59 4.99 6.86
C PHE A 120 -7.03 4.74 6.40
N LEU A 121 -7.49 5.52 5.40
CA LEU A 121 -8.81 5.37 4.77
C LEU A 121 -9.97 5.32 5.78
N GLY A 122 -10.00 6.27 6.72
CA GLY A 122 -11.03 6.38 7.75
C GLY A 122 -10.88 5.43 8.95
N LYS A 123 -9.81 4.64 9.01
CA LYS A 123 -9.46 3.78 10.17
C LYS A 123 -8.01 3.98 10.59
N PRO A 124 -7.62 3.64 11.82
CA PRO A 124 -6.20 3.62 12.19
C PRO A 124 -5.44 2.55 11.38
N LEU A 125 -4.20 2.83 10.97
CA LEU A 125 -3.33 1.88 10.27
C LEU A 125 -3.18 0.56 11.06
N GLY A 126 -3.16 0.65 12.38
CA GLY A 126 -3.08 -0.48 13.30
C GLY A 126 -4.21 -1.51 13.15
N ALA A 127 -5.35 -1.13 12.58
CA ALA A 127 -6.42 -2.07 12.24
C ALA A 127 -6.01 -3.09 11.16
N GLN A 128 -4.94 -2.80 10.41
CA GLN A 128 -4.35 -3.73 9.45
C GLN A 128 -3.24 -4.59 10.04
N VAL A 129 -2.74 -4.31 11.24
CA VAL A 129 -1.66 -5.06 11.89
C VAL A 129 -2.21 -6.32 12.55
N SER A 130 -1.60 -7.47 12.28
CA SER A 130 -1.95 -8.73 12.96
C SER A 130 -0.92 -9.12 14.04
N VAL A 131 0.34 -8.71 13.86
CA VAL A 131 1.42 -8.92 14.85
C VAL A 131 1.42 -7.78 15.88
N GLN A 132 0.71 -7.99 17.00
CA GLN A 132 0.62 -6.99 18.05
C GLN A 132 1.90 -6.88 18.89
N GLN A 133 2.49 -8.02 19.26
CA GLN A 133 3.77 -8.14 19.96
C GLN A 133 4.85 -8.57 18.97
N PHE A 134 5.96 -7.83 18.92
CA PHE A 134 7.06 -8.13 18.01
C PHE A 134 7.76 -9.44 18.41
N PRO A 135 7.96 -10.40 17.48
CA PRO A 135 8.58 -11.67 17.81
C PRO A 135 10.08 -11.52 18.04
N ARG A 136 10.61 -12.23 19.04
CA ARG A 136 12.05 -12.31 19.30
C ARG A 136 12.68 -13.41 18.43
N PHE A 137 12.80 -13.15 17.13
CA PHE A 137 13.32 -14.11 16.15
C PHE A 137 14.86 -14.19 16.10
N THR A 138 15.55 -13.25 16.76
CA THR A 138 17.02 -13.14 16.79
C THR A 138 17.46 -12.33 18.03
N TYR A 139 18.71 -11.84 18.04
CA TYR A 139 19.27 -10.94 19.05
C TYR A 139 18.43 -9.66 19.25
N ASP A 140 18.40 -9.17 20.49
CA ASP A 140 17.54 -8.04 20.87
C ASP A 140 17.83 -6.76 20.09
N SER A 141 19.10 -6.46 19.80
CA SER A 141 19.50 -5.31 19.01
C SER A 141 18.92 -5.35 17.59
N LEU A 142 18.98 -6.51 16.94
CA LEU A 142 18.41 -6.71 15.60
C LEU A 142 16.87 -6.69 15.65
N CYS A 143 16.24 -7.24 16.69
CA CYS A 143 14.80 -7.13 16.87
C CYS A 143 14.34 -5.67 17.11
N GLN A 144 15.11 -4.87 17.84
CA GLN A 144 14.87 -3.44 18.01
C GLN A 144 15.01 -2.70 16.69
N ARG A 145 16.05 -3.02 15.91
CA ARG A 145 16.24 -2.44 14.58
C ARG A 145 15.09 -2.78 13.64
N ALA A 146 14.67 -4.04 13.60
CA ALA A 146 13.59 -4.51 12.74
C ALA A 146 12.25 -3.82 13.06
N GLN A 147 11.99 -3.44 14.31
CA GLN A 147 10.77 -2.70 14.68
C GLN A 147 10.68 -1.30 14.05
N THR A 148 11.77 -0.78 13.47
CA THR A 148 11.81 0.50 12.75
C THR A 148 11.56 0.36 11.24
N ILE A 149 11.32 -0.86 10.76
CA ILE A 149 10.92 -1.12 9.37
C ILE A 149 9.43 -0.78 9.21
N ASP A 150 9.10 0.01 8.19
CA ASP A 150 7.75 0.53 7.98
C ASP A 150 6.69 -0.56 7.85
N VAL A 151 6.99 -1.64 7.11
CA VAL A 151 6.13 -2.83 7.03
C VAL A 151 6.96 -4.10 7.04
N ILE A 152 6.54 -5.05 7.87
CA ILE A 152 7.12 -6.40 7.89
C ILE A 152 6.02 -7.43 7.63
N TRP A 153 6.33 -8.38 6.76
CA TRP A 153 5.57 -9.62 6.62
C TRP A 153 6.30 -10.75 7.33
N PHE A 154 5.57 -11.55 8.09
CA PHE A 154 6.04 -12.71 8.81
C PHE A 154 5.42 -13.99 8.27
N HIS A 155 6.23 -15.03 8.17
CA HIS A 155 5.75 -16.40 8.04
C HIS A 155 5.44 -16.98 9.41
N THR A 156 4.34 -17.72 9.49
CA THR A 156 4.01 -18.55 10.65
C THR A 156 4.64 -19.92 10.50
N ARG A 157 5.43 -20.32 11.50
CA ARG A 157 6.03 -21.67 11.64
C ARG A 157 5.72 -22.23 13.03
N PRO A 158 5.83 -23.55 13.24
CA PRO A 158 5.62 -24.13 14.58
C PRO A 158 6.49 -23.50 15.67
N ALA A 159 7.72 -23.09 15.32
CA ALA A 159 8.65 -22.44 16.25
C ALA A 159 8.37 -20.94 16.50
N GLY A 160 7.48 -20.31 15.72
CA GLY A 160 7.14 -18.89 15.86
C GLY A 160 7.04 -18.12 14.54
N LEU A 161 7.07 -16.80 14.64
CA LEU A 161 7.01 -15.87 13.50
C LEU A 161 8.41 -15.51 13.02
N PHE A 162 8.65 -15.68 11.72
CA PHE A 162 9.93 -15.34 11.09
C PHE A 162 9.73 -14.30 9.99
N PRO A 163 10.57 -13.24 9.94
CA PRO A 163 10.50 -12.26 8.86
C PRO A 163 10.60 -12.90 7.47
N TYR A 164 9.73 -12.46 6.57
CA TYR A 164 9.74 -12.85 5.17
C TYR A 164 10.13 -11.69 4.25
N ALA A 165 9.54 -10.52 4.49
CA ALA A 165 9.74 -9.36 3.67
C ALA A 165 9.70 -8.08 4.50
N TYR A 166 10.60 -7.15 4.18
CA TYR A 166 10.69 -5.81 4.74
C TYR A 166 10.40 -4.79 3.65
N PHE A 167 9.62 -3.78 3.98
CA PHE A 167 9.31 -2.66 3.11
C PHE A 167 9.63 -1.35 3.81
N GLU A 168 10.32 -0.46 3.11
CA GLU A 168 10.54 0.93 3.51
C GLU A 168 9.82 1.82 2.49
N ILE A 169 8.99 2.75 2.98
CA ILE A 169 8.17 3.66 2.17
C ILE A 169 8.85 5.04 2.16
N GLU A 170 9.51 5.34 1.04
CA GLU A 170 10.48 6.43 0.95
C GLU A 170 9.98 7.61 0.11
N HIS A 171 9.91 8.79 0.75
CA HIS A 171 9.35 10.01 0.13
C HIS A 171 10.37 11.14 -0.07
N THR A 172 11.25 11.39 0.92
CA THR A 172 12.00 12.65 1.00
C THR A 172 13.50 12.47 0.78
N THR A 173 14.21 11.86 1.74
CA THR A 173 15.55 12.38 2.11
C THR A 173 16.70 11.64 1.44
N ASP A 174 16.74 10.31 1.48
CA ASP A 174 17.72 9.47 0.76
C ASP A 174 17.40 7.99 1.01
N PHE A 175 17.59 7.12 0.02
CA PHE A 175 17.44 5.68 0.21
C PHE A 175 18.48 5.06 1.14
N ASN A 176 19.56 5.78 1.48
CA ASN A 176 20.64 5.26 2.34
C ASN A 176 20.14 4.76 3.70
N SER A 177 19.17 5.44 4.33
CA SER A 177 18.65 5.01 5.62
C SER A 177 18.04 3.60 5.54
N ALA A 178 17.13 3.39 4.58
CA ALA A 178 16.54 2.09 4.28
C ALA A 178 17.60 1.03 3.89
N LEU A 179 18.57 1.38 3.04
CA LEU A 179 19.60 0.44 2.60
C LEU A 179 20.52 0.00 3.75
N ILE A 180 20.94 0.92 4.61
CA ILE A 180 21.74 0.60 5.81
C ILE A 180 20.94 -0.34 6.72
N LYS A 181 19.65 -0.05 6.99
CA LYS A 181 18.78 -0.96 7.75
C LYS A 181 18.81 -2.37 7.15
N PHE A 182 18.68 -2.52 5.83
CA PHE A 182 18.68 -3.83 5.18
C PHE A 182 20.02 -4.56 5.27
N THR A 183 21.16 -3.86 5.25
CA THR A 183 22.49 -4.50 5.42
C THR A 183 22.64 -5.20 6.76
N GLU A 184 21.99 -4.71 7.82
CA GLU A 184 21.99 -5.34 9.14
C GLU A 184 21.26 -6.69 9.17
N PHE A 185 20.48 -7.01 8.12
CA PHE A 185 19.75 -8.26 7.98
C PHE A 185 20.20 -9.10 6.77
N GLN A 186 21.37 -8.83 6.20
CA GLN A 186 21.88 -9.53 5.02
C GLN A 186 22.02 -11.06 5.21
N ASP A 187 22.27 -11.52 6.44
CA ASP A 187 22.41 -12.95 6.74
C ASP A 187 21.07 -13.69 6.84
N PHE A 188 19.95 -12.97 6.74
CA PHE A 188 18.61 -13.55 6.74
C PHE A 188 18.07 -13.68 5.31
N ARG A 189 17.25 -14.70 5.07
CA ARG A 189 16.55 -14.90 3.79
C ARG A 189 15.31 -14.00 3.67
N ILE A 190 15.49 -12.70 3.89
CA ILE A 190 14.44 -11.69 3.85
C ILE A 190 14.44 -11.01 2.47
N ARG A 191 13.25 -10.75 1.95
CA ARG A 191 13.08 -9.94 0.73
C ARG A 191 13.00 -8.47 1.11
N PHE A 192 13.83 -7.63 0.50
CA PHE A 192 13.85 -6.19 0.79
C PHE A 192 13.16 -5.41 -0.32
N TYR A 193 12.28 -4.49 0.06
CA TYR A 193 11.56 -3.64 -0.87
C TYR A 193 11.68 -2.18 -0.47
N ILE A 194 12.02 -1.34 -1.44
CA ILE A 194 11.88 0.11 -1.32
C ILE A 194 10.67 0.51 -2.15
N VAL A 195 9.69 1.13 -1.50
CA VAL A 195 8.48 1.63 -2.15
C VAL A 195 8.57 3.14 -2.26
N ALA A 196 8.52 3.68 -3.47
CA ALA A 196 8.65 5.13 -3.69
C ALA A 196 7.97 5.59 -4.98
N ARG A 197 8.03 6.90 -5.25
CA ARG A 197 7.61 7.48 -6.54
C ARG A 197 8.51 7.01 -7.68
N LYS A 198 7.94 6.71 -8.85
CA LYS A 198 8.65 6.11 -10.01
C LYS A 198 9.85 6.95 -10.45
N GLU A 199 9.75 8.27 -10.34
CA GLU A 199 10.77 9.24 -10.71
C GLU A 199 12.07 9.02 -9.93
N ARG A 200 11.99 8.47 -8.71
CA ARG A 200 13.14 8.18 -7.86
C ARG A 200 13.83 6.85 -8.17
N GLN A 201 13.35 6.08 -9.15
CA GLN A 201 13.98 4.80 -9.53
C GLN A 201 15.44 5.01 -9.97
N GLY A 202 15.74 6.10 -10.69
CA GLY A 202 17.12 6.42 -11.10
C GLY A 202 18.05 6.71 -9.92
N GLU A 203 17.55 7.44 -8.92
CA GLU A 203 18.26 7.73 -7.66
C GLU A 203 18.54 6.42 -6.90
N PHE A 204 17.52 5.56 -6.73
CA PHE A 204 17.67 4.24 -6.12
C PHE A 204 18.75 3.40 -6.82
N GLN A 205 18.71 3.33 -8.15
CA GLN A 205 19.66 2.53 -8.94
C GLN A 205 21.10 3.03 -8.79
N LYS A 206 21.31 4.33 -8.64
CA LYS A 206 22.64 4.89 -8.35
C LYS A 206 23.10 4.50 -6.94
N ARG A 207 22.21 4.62 -5.93
CA ARG A 207 22.54 4.33 -4.53
C ARG A 207 22.86 2.85 -4.29
N ILE A 208 22.04 1.92 -4.76
CA ILE A 208 22.23 0.47 -4.55
C ILE A 208 23.51 -0.10 -5.22
N ARG A 209 24.11 0.66 -6.15
CA ARG A 209 25.37 0.30 -6.82
C ARG A 209 26.62 0.70 -6.03
N ALA A 210 26.48 1.40 -4.91
CA ALA A 210 27.61 1.64 -4.02
C ALA A 210 28.11 0.31 -3.43
N SER A 211 29.44 0.17 -3.30
CA SER A 211 30.08 -1.06 -2.79
C SER A 211 29.60 -1.44 -1.38
N ALA A 212 29.22 -0.45 -0.58
CA ALA A 212 28.64 -0.65 0.75
C ALA A 212 27.36 -1.52 0.75
N PHE A 213 26.67 -1.66 -0.39
CA PHE A 213 25.42 -2.42 -0.51
C PHE A 213 25.56 -3.67 -1.38
N ASP A 214 26.77 -4.09 -1.74
CA ASP A 214 27.02 -5.23 -2.64
C ASP A 214 26.34 -6.52 -2.16
N ALA A 215 26.42 -6.78 -0.85
CA ALA A 215 25.85 -7.98 -0.24
C ALA A 215 24.32 -8.08 -0.39
N ILE A 216 23.61 -6.95 -0.39
CA ILE A 216 22.14 -6.92 -0.46
C ILE A 216 21.60 -6.54 -1.84
N ARG A 217 22.45 -6.04 -2.74
CA ARG A 217 22.07 -5.43 -4.04
C ARG A 217 21.10 -6.29 -4.83
N SER A 218 21.33 -7.60 -4.91
CA SER A 218 20.49 -8.52 -5.69
C SER A 218 19.15 -8.85 -5.02
N TRP A 219 19.00 -8.54 -3.73
CA TRP A 219 17.83 -8.87 -2.92
C TRP A 219 16.90 -7.68 -2.69
N VAL A 220 17.41 -6.45 -2.81
CA VAL A 220 16.60 -5.23 -2.70
C VAL A 220 15.90 -4.93 -4.02
N LYS A 221 14.58 -4.74 -3.97
CA LYS A 221 13.74 -4.39 -5.12
C LYS A 221 13.08 -3.04 -4.94
N PHE A 222 13.13 -2.22 -5.99
CA PHE A 222 12.34 -1.01 -6.08
C PHE A 222 10.92 -1.33 -6.56
N VAL A 223 9.92 -0.77 -5.89
CA VAL A 223 8.50 -0.91 -6.23
C VAL A 223 7.89 0.48 -6.29
N ASP A 224 7.50 0.93 -7.48
CA ASP A 224 6.77 2.19 -7.57
C ASP A 224 5.32 2.05 -7.06
N TYR A 225 4.70 3.16 -6.70
CA TYR A 225 3.32 3.19 -6.19
C TYR A 225 2.29 2.54 -7.12
N GLU A 226 2.41 2.73 -8.44
CA GLU A 226 1.50 2.09 -9.39
C GLU A 226 1.69 0.56 -9.38
N THR A 227 2.94 0.10 -9.28
CA THR A 227 3.25 -1.33 -9.15
C THR A 227 2.68 -1.91 -7.86
N LEU A 228 2.83 -1.23 -6.72
CA LEU A 228 2.25 -1.69 -5.45
C LEU A 228 0.73 -1.81 -5.54
N VAL A 229 0.06 -0.81 -6.11
CA VAL A 229 -1.39 -0.79 -6.32
C VAL A 229 -1.84 -1.94 -7.23
N ARG A 230 -1.13 -2.19 -8.34
CA ARG A 230 -1.44 -3.32 -9.23
C ARG A 230 -1.29 -4.67 -8.51
N LEU A 231 -0.30 -4.82 -7.64
CA LEU A 231 -0.16 -6.01 -6.80
C LEU A 231 -1.37 -6.16 -5.88
N TYR A 232 -1.76 -5.09 -5.17
CA TYR A 232 -2.94 -5.10 -4.31
C TYR A 232 -4.22 -5.47 -5.06
N GLU A 233 -4.49 -4.83 -6.20
CA GLU A 233 -5.63 -5.18 -7.06
C GLU A 233 -5.62 -6.65 -7.48
N ARG A 234 -4.46 -7.19 -7.83
CA ARG A 234 -4.30 -8.58 -8.24
C ARG A 234 -4.57 -9.55 -7.10
N GLU A 235 -4.07 -9.29 -5.90
CA GLU A 235 -4.33 -10.15 -4.74
C GLU A 235 -5.82 -10.16 -4.37
N VAL A 236 -6.49 -9.00 -4.46
CA VAL A 236 -7.94 -8.91 -4.22
C VAL A 236 -8.72 -9.64 -5.30
N TYR A 237 -8.29 -9.52 -6.56
CA TYR A 237 -8.87 -10.28 -7.67
C TYR A 237 -8.77 -11.79 -7.43
N ALA A 238 -7.58 -12.29 -7.08
CA ALA A 238 -7.35 -13.72 -6.86
C ALA A 238 -8.28 -14.25 -5.75
N GLN A 239 -8.34 -13.54 -4.62
CA GLN A 239 -9.22 -13.91 -3.51
C GLN A 239 -10.71 -13.93 -3.89
N GLN A 240 -11.18 -12.98 -4.71
CA GLN A 240 -12.57 -12.94 -5.16
C GLN A 240 -12.89 -13.99 -6.23
N ALA A 241 -11.91 -14.34 -7.07
CA ALA A 241 -12.04 -15.37 -8.09
C ALA A 241 -11.91 -16.80 -7.53
N GLY A 242 -11.54 -16.95 -6.25
CA GLY A 242 -11.25 -18.25 -5.63
C GLY A 242 -9.97 -18.89 -6.17
N ILE A 243 -9.02 -18.06 -6.63
CA ILE A 243 -7.71 -18.46 -7.15
C ILE A 243 -6.63 -18.18 -6.11
#